data_AF-A0A843GVF4-F1
#
_entry.id   AF-A0A843GVF4-F1
#
_cell.length_a   1.000
_cell.length_b   1.000
_cell.length_c   1.000
_cell.angle_alpha   90.00
_cell.angle_beta   90.00
_cell.angle_gamma   90.00
#
_symmetry.space_group_name_H-M   'P 1'
#
loop_
_entity.id
_entity.type
_entity.pdbx_description
1 polymer ?
#
loop_
_entity_poly.entity_id
_entity_poly.type
_entity_poly.pdbx_seq_one_letter_code
_entity_poly.pdbx_strand_id
1 'polypeptide(L)'
;MDKSIFYSPEKILSYNALLNIIIGERGVGKTWGFKTFAVKRFLNKGKQFAYIRRYDTDLEASVGNTNDNKFFEQIKSEFPNSTFKISKSKKVRKLFIDNKLCGYALPLSAADSLKSSSYENVDIIIYDEFQLKEGSTQHYLRNEPEIILDLIETIGRLRDVRVFCLGNAISSTSPLMYYFDVSLPYNTDIKLFKDGTIAVEYIKNEKYREVKKASRFGKLIDGTKYGKYAIDNEFLTDSKAFIHKKDKNAKFYFILYVNGKQYGVWRDFKNQVMYISNDIDPNCPIKFAINESDHNESTIFAKVRSNFWFKQIINHYRLARLCFESQAVKNIFMQELNKYLNY
;
A
#
# COMPACT_ATOMS: atom_id res chain seq x y z
N MET A 1 5.03 29.91 -5.35
CA MET A 1 5.02 28.78 -6.30
C MET A 1 3.63 28.69 -6.89
N ASP A 2 3.53 28.47 -8.20
CA ASP A 2 2.26 28.23 -8.85
C ASP A 2 1.61 26.95 -8.27
N LYS A 3 0.36 27.05 -7.79
CA LYS A 3 -0.36 25.90 -7.21
C LYS A 3 -0.73 24.85 -8.27
N SER A 4 -0.75 25.23 -9.56
CA SER A 4 -1.09 24.33 -10.67
C SER A 4 -0.10 23.17 -10.83
N ILE A 5 1.10 23.28 -10.25
CA ILE A 5 2.11 22.22 -10.30
C ILE A 5 1.81 21.08 -9.32
N PHE A 6 0.92 21.28 -8.34
CA PHE A 6 0.57 20.25 -7.36
C PHE A 6 -0.61 19.41 -7.84
N TYR A 7 -0.69 18.19 -7.32
CA TYR A 7 -1.74 17.24 -7.65
C TYR A 7 -3.14 17.75 -7.25
N SER A 8 -4.10 17.58 -8.16
CA SER A 8 -5.53 17.83 -7.94
C SER A 8 -6.33 16.52 -7.92
N PRO A 9 -7.16 16.25 -6.90
CA PRO A 9 -8.00 15.05 -6.85
C PRO A 9 -9.14 14.99 -7.88
N GLU A 10 -9.44 16.06 -8.61
CA GLU A 10 -10.65 16.16 -9.44
C GLU A 10 -10.78 15.04 -10.49
N LYS A 11 -9.67 14.69 -11.15
CA LYS A 11 -9.65 13.66 -12.20
C LYS A 11 -10.07 12.30 -11.65
N ILE A 12 -9.43 11.81 -10.59
CA ILE A 12 -9.77 10.51 -10.00
C ILE A 12 -11.18 10.50 -9.39
N LEU A 13 -11.62 11.63 -8.83
CA LEU A 13 -12.96 11.77 -8.26
C LEU A 13 -14.09 11.63 -9.30
N SER A 14 -13.82 11.98 -10.57
CA SER A 14 -14.80 11.89 -11.67
C SER A 14 -15.20 10.45 -12.02
N TYR A 15 -14.36 9.46 -11.70
CA TYR A 15 -14.63 8.05 -11.97
C TYR A 15 -15.59 7.42 -10.96
N ASN A 16 -15.83 8.08 -9.83
CA ASN A 16 -16.73 7.62 -8.77
C ASN A 16 -16.49 6.17 -8.29
N ALA A 17 -15.25 5.69 -8.36
CA ALA A 17 -14.88 4.37 -7.87
C ALA A 17 -14.98 4.31 -6.33
N LEU A 18 -15.33 3.14 -5.80
CA LEU A 18 -15.40 2.89 -4.37
C LEU A 18 -13.98 2.86 -3.77
N LEU A 19 -13.06 2.12 -4.39
CA LEU A 19 -11.67 2.05 -3.98
C LEU A 19 -10.77 2.76 -5.00
N ASN A 20 -9.99 3.72 -4.53
CA ASN A 20 -9.12 4.55 -5.36
C ASN A 20 -7.68 4.40 -4.86
N ILE A 21 -6.77 3.93 -5.71
CA ILE A 21 -5.36 3.76 -5.39
C ILE A 21 -4.57 4.80 -6.17
N ILE A 22 -3.95 5.75 -5.47
CA ILE A 22 -3.24 6.87 -6.07
C ILE A 22 -1.76 6.77 -5.72
N ILE A 23 -0.94 6.44 -6.72
CA ILE A 23 0.52 6.29 -6.57
C ILE A 23 1.21 7.37 -7.40
N GLY A 24 2.27 7.97 -6.87
CA GLY A 24 3.07 8.92 -7.63
C GLY A 24 4.17 9.57 -6.83
N GLU A 25 4.69 10.67 -7.34
CA GLU A 25 5.91 11.32 -6.83
C GLU A 25 5.80 11.75 -5.36
N ARG A 26 6.91 11.63 -4.63
CA ARG A 26 6.99 12.15 -3.25
C ARG A 26 6.97 13.67 -3.28
N GLY A 27 6.02 14.27 -2.56
CA GLY A 27 5.88 15.71 -2.40
C GLY A 27 5.02 16.40 -3.46
N VAL A 28 4.44 15.67 -4.43
CA VAL A 28 3.58 16.24 -5.48
C VAL A 28 2.24 16.79 -4.96
N GLY A 29 1.95 16.63 -3.66
CA GLY A 29 0.76 17.23 -3.03
C GLY A 29 -0.44 16.29 -2.87
N LYS A 30 -0.31 14.98 -3.04
CA LYS A 30 -1.40 13.99 -2.88
C LYS A 30 -2.15 14.15 -1.54
N THR A 31 -1.42 14.03 -0.43
CA THR A 31 -1.96 14.14 0.92
C THR A 31 -2.62 15.49 1.16
N TRP A 32 -1.98 16.58 0.73
CA TRP A 32 -2.54 17.93 0.82
C TRP A 32 -3.85 18.07 0.02
N GLY A 33 -3.88 17.59 -1.23
CA GLY A 33 -5.05 17.66 -2.11
C GLY A 33 -6.26 16.92 -1.53
N PHE A 34 -6.05 15.70 -1.02
CA PHE A 34 -7.12 14.91 -0.40
C PHE A 34 -7.57 15.44 0.97
N LYS A 35 -6.66 16.00 1.78
CA LYS A 35 -7.04 16.71 3.02
C LYS A 35 -7.92 17.92 2.72
N THR A 36 -7.50 18.75 1.77
CA THR A 36 -8.26 19.93 1.32
C THR A 36 -9.61 19.53 0.75
N PHE A 37 -9.67 18.47 -0.06
CA PHE A 37 -10.93 17.94 -0.59
C PHE A 37 -11.89 17.49 0.52
N ALA A 38 -11.42 16.71 1.49
CA ALA A 38 -12.24 16.24 2.60
C ALA A 38 -12.79 17.40 3.45
N VAL A 39 -11.96 18.40 3.75
CA VAL A 39 -12.40 19.59 4.50
C VAL A 39 -13.40 20.42 3.71
N LYS A 40 -13.17 20.69 2.42
CA LYS A 40 -14.16 21.37 1.55
C LYS A 40 -15.49 20.62 1.53
N ARG A 41 -15.44 19.29 1.47
CA ARG A 41 -16.65 18.45 1.46
C ARG A 41 -17.42 18.56 2.77
N PHE A 42 -16.73 18.60 3.91
CA PHE A 42 -17.35 18.84 5.21
C PHE A 42 -17.99 20.24 5.28
N LEU A 43 -17.26 21.28 4.90
CA LEU A 43 -17.77 22.66 4.94
C LEU A 43 -18.98 22.86 4.02
N ASN A 44 -18.98 22.23 2.84
CA ASN A 44 -20.03 22.43 1.85
C ASN A 44 -21.24 21.50 2.05
N LYS A 45 -21.04 20.28 2.59
CA LYS A 45 -22.08 19.23 2.61
C LYS A 45 -22.31 18.59 3.98
N GLY A 46 -21.55 18.99 5.01
CA GLY A 46 -21.57 18.37 6.34
C GLY A 46 -21.06 16.92 6.37
N LYS A 47 -20.46 16.43 5.28
CA LYS A 47 -19.98 15.04 5.18
C LYS A 47 -18.63 14.89 5.88
N GLN A 48 -18.54 13.90 6.75
CA GLN A 48 -17.36 13.63 7.55
C GLN A 48 -16.37 12.74 6.79
N PHE A 49 -15.13 12.69 7.26
CA PHE A 49 -14.09 11.82 6.70
C PHE A 49 -13.38 11.02 7.78
N ALA A 50 -12.76 9.91 7.38
CA ALA A 50 -11.78 9.20 8.19
C ALA A 50 -10.38 9.32 7.55
N TYR A 51 -9.36 9.55 8.37
CA TYR A 51 -7.96 9.62 7.96
C TYR A 51 -7.16 8.51 8.65
N ILE A 52 -6.58 7.64 7.85
CA ILE A 52 -5.97 6.40 8.30
C ILE A 52 -4.47 6.48 8.06
N ARG A 53 -3.72 6.04 9.07
CA ARG A 53 -2.31 5.67 8.97
C ARG A 53 -2.16 4.26 9.51
N ARG A 54 -1.07 3.57 9.19
CA ARG A 54 -0.90 2.16 9.61
C ARG A 54 -0.78 2.04 11.14
N TYR A 55 0.16 2.77 11.75
CA TYR A 55 0.42 2.73 13.18
C TYR A 55 0.05 4.06 13.88
N ASP A 56 -0.18 4.01 15.20
CA ASP A 56 -0.52 5.20 15.99
C ASP A 56 0.63 6.22 16.03
N THR A 57 1.88 5.75 15.97
CA THR A 57 3.07 6.60 15.88
C THR A 57 3.10 7.41 14.58
N ASP A 58 2.74 6.80 13.45
CA ASP A 58 2.62 7.48 12.16
C ASP A 58 1.50 8.51 12.18
N LEU A 59 0.40 8.16 12.84
CA LEU A 59 -0.75 9.03 12.99
C LEU A 59 -0.41 10.24 13.87
N GLU A 60 0.29 10.03 14.98
CA GLU A 60 0.76 11.11 15.86
C GLU A 60 1.71 12.07 15.14
N ALA A 61 2.63 11.53 14.33
CA ALA A 61 3.56 12.34 13.54
C ALA A 61 2.87 13.15 12.43
N SER A 62 1.79 12.64 11.83
CA SER A 62 1.13 13.26 10.67
C SER A 62 -0.12 14.08 11.00
N VAL A 63 -0.80 13.76 12.11
CA VAL A 63 -2.07 14.38 12.54
C VAL A 63 -1.89 15.26 13.77
N GLY A 64 -0.99 14.89 14.68
CA GLY A 64 -0.87 15.53 16.00
C GLY A 64 -1.87 14.97 17.02
N ASN A 65 -2.08 15.70 18.12
CA ASN A 65 -2.90 15.30 19.27
C ASN A 65 -3.72 16.52 19.76
N THR A 66 -4.32 16.45 20.96
CA THR A 66 -5.12 17.55 21.50
C THR A 66 -4.39 18.90 21.58
N ASN A 67 -3.06 18.87 21.77
CA ASN A 67 -2.22 20.08 21.90
C ASN A 67 -1.50 20.45 20.59
N ASP A 68 -1.71 19.71 19.51
CA ASP A 68 -0.96 19.84 18.26
C ASP A 68 -1.87 19.54 17.07
N ASN A 69 -2.13 20.55 16.24
CA ASN A 69 -3.06 20.48 15.11
C ASN A 69 -2.36 20.22 13.76
N LYS A 70 -1.21 19.51 13.74
CA LYS A 70 -0.44 19.16 12.52
C LYS A 70 -1.25 18.81 11.29
N PHE A 71 -2.36 18.07 11.43
CA PHE A 71 -3.23 17.76 10.28
C PHE A 71 -3.72 19.02 9.57
N PHE A 72 -4.24 19.98 10.36
CA PHE A 72 -4.85 21.21 9.87
C PHE A 72 -3.82 22.28 9.53
N GLU A 73 -2.69 22.33 10.23
CA GLU A 73 -1.60 23.27 9.92
C GLU A 73 -1.15 23.18 8.45
N GLN A 74 -1.11 21.97 7.90
CA GLN A 74 -0.73 21.71 6.51
C GLN A 74 -1.69 22.31 5.47
N ILE A 75 -2.94 22.57 5.85
CA ILE A 75 -4.01 23.06 4.95
C ILE A 75 -4.60 24.39 5.43
N LYS A 76 -4.10 24.97 6.52
CA LYS A 76 -4.66 26.16 7.17
C LYS A 76 -4.76 27.35 6.20
N SER A 77 -3.80 27.49 5.29
CA SER A 77 -3.78 28.55 4.27
C SER A 77 -5.00 28.51 3.33
N GLU A 78 -5.62 27.35 3.14
CA GLU A 78 -6.80 27.20 2.28
C GLU A 78 -8.11 27.56 3.00
N PHE A 79 -8.06 27.68 4.33
CA PHE A 79 -9.23 27.87 5.18
C PHE A 79 -8.95 28.91 6.29
N PRO A 80 -8.59 30.16 5.93
CA PRO A 80 -8.10 31.17 6.89
C PRO A 80 -9.15 31.57 7.94
N ASN A 81 -10.44 31.42 7.61
CA ASN A 81 -11.55 31.82 8.47
C ASN A 81 -12.10 30.67 9.35
N SER A 82 -11.52 29.47 9.24
CA SER A 82 -11.97 28.30 10.00
C SER A 82 -11.12 28.10 11.24
N THR A 83 -11.78 27.69 12.33
CA THR A 83 -11.13 27.29 13.57
C THR A 83 -10.97 25.78 13.60
N PHE A 84 -9.81 25.31 14.06
CA PHE A 84 -9.43 23.90 14.02
C PHE A 84 -9.11 23.37 15.42
N LYS A 85 -9.61 22.18 15.72
CA LYS A 85 -9.31 21.49 16.98
C LYS A 85 -9.20 19.99 16.77
N ILE A 86 -8.25 19.36 17.45
CA ILE A 86 -8.15 17.92 17.57
C ILE A 86 -8.45 17.52 19.01
N SER A 87 -9.15 16.41 19.20
CA SER A 87 -9.34 15.78 20.51
C SER A 87 -8.97 14.31 20.42
N LYS A 88 -7.96 13.89 21.18
CA LYS A 88 -7.56 12.48 21.27
C LYS A 88 -8.35 11.78 22.38
N SER A 89 -8.98 10.66 22.04
CA SER A 89 -9.55 9.72 22.99
C SER A 89 -9.05 8.32 22.64
N LYS A 90 -8.25 7.73 23.53
CA LYS A 90 -7.50 6.49 23.26
C LYS A 90 -6.65 6.63 21.98
N LYS A 91 -6.83 5.74 21.01
CA LYS A 91 -6.12 5.72 19.72
C LYS A 91 -6.84 6.52 18.62
N VAL A 92 -8.03 7.06 18.89
CA VAL A 92 -8.81 7.85 17.93
C VAL A 92 -8.61 9.33 18.18
N ARG A 93 -8.42 10.08 17.10
CA ARG A 93 -8.40 11.54 17.10
C ARG A 93 -9.65 12.05 16.42
N LYS A 94 -10.49 12.77 17.16
CA LYS A 94 -11.64 13.48 16.60
C LYS A 94 -11.17 14.83 16.08
N LEU A 95 -11.52 15.13 14.84
CA LEU A 95 -11.13 16.34 14.14
C LEU A 95 -12.33 17.28 14.11
N PHE A 96 -12.13 18.54 14.47
CA PHE A 96 -13.19 19.54 14.55
C PHE A 96 -12.86 20.76 13.72
N ILE A 97 -13.87 21.27 13.03
CA ILE A 97 -13.87 22.56 12.34
C ILE A 97 -15.04 23.36 12.87
N ASP A 98 -14.78 24.58 13.35
CA ASP A 98 -15.81 25.48 13.90
C ASP A 98 -16.68 24.78 14.95
N ASN A 99 -16.02 24.06 15.86
CA ASN A 99 -16.57 23.23 16.94
C ASN A 99 -17.48 22.07 16.48
N LYS A 100 -17.59 21.80 15.18
CA LYS A 100 -18.35 20.67 14.64
C LYS A 100 -17.39 19.52 14.30
N LEU A 101 -17.78 18.30 14.64
CA LEU A 101 -17.03 17.10 14.33
C LEU A 101 -16.97 16.91 12.80
N CYS A 102 -15.80 17.09 12.21
CA CYS A 102 -15.58 16.98 10.77
C CYS A 102 -15.01 15.64 10.34
N GLY A 103 -14.38 14.90 11.25
CA GLY A 103 -13.81 13.62 10.90
C GLY A 103 -13.08 12.93 12.03
N TYR A 104 -12.50 11.79 11.68
CA TYR A 104 -11.78 10.91 12.58
C TYR A 104 -10.40 10.63 12.00
N ALA A 105 -9.39 10.54 12.84
CA ALA A 105 -8.09 10.01 12.49
C ALA A 105 -7.78 8.80 13.38
N LEU A 106 -7.44 7.66 12.78
CA LEU A 106 -7.24 6.41 13.52
C LEU A 106 -6.17 5.53 12.87
N PRO A 107 -5.43 4.76 13.68
CA PRO A 107 -4.45 3.81 13.16
C PRO A 107 -5.14 2.53 12.72
N LEU A 108 -4.76 2.00 11.57
CA LEU A 108 -5.28 0.73 11.04
C LEU A 108 -4.99 -0.43 12.00
N SER A 109 -3.84 -0.41 12.68
CA SER A 109 -3.44 -1.41 13.67
C SER A 109 -4.33 -1.49 14.91
N ALA A 110 -5.29 -0.57 15.07
CA ALA A 110 -6.26 -0.60 16.15
C ALA A 110 -7.71 -0.64 15.65
N ALA A 111 -7.94 -0.93 14.36
CA ALA A 111 -9.27 -0.91 13.75
C ALA A 111 -10.30 -1.76 14.52
N ASP A 112 -9.92 -2.92 15.03
CA ASP A 112 -10.82 -3.80 15.80
C ASP A 112 -11.41 -3.16 17.05
N SER A 113 -10.63 -2.27 17.70
CA SER A 113 -11.08 -1.58 18.91
C SER A 113 -12.12 -0.48 18.65
N LEU A 114 -12.47 -0.24 17.37
CA LEU A 114 -13.24 0.92 16.92
C LEU A 114 -14.68 0.60 16.52
N LYS A 115 -15.07 -0.68 16.54
CA LYS A 115 -16.41 -1.17 16.17
C LYS A 115 -17.56 -0.59 17.02
N SER A 116 -17.26 0.03 18.17
CA SER A 116 -18.23 0.60 19.11
C SER A 116 -18.58 2.08 18.90
N SER A 117 -17.97 2.77 17.93
CA SER A 117 -18.24 4.19 17.64
C SER A 117 -19.17 4.37 16.43
N SER A 118 -20.00 5.43 16.42
CA SER A 118 -20.83 5.77 15.25
C SER A 118 -20.05 6.61 14.24
N TYR A 119 -20.12 6.20 12.96
CA TYR A 119 -19.48 6.85 11.81
C TYR A 119 -20.50 7.22 10.71
N GLU A 120 -21.77 7.44 11.09
CA GLU A 120 -22.92 7.57 10.18
C GLU A 120 -22.73 8.59 9.04
N ASN A 121 -22.02 9.69 9.28
CA ASN A 121 -21.82 10.76 8.30
C ASN A 121 -20.49 10.68 7.54
N VAL A 122 -19.67 9.65 7.80
CA VAL A 122 -18.42 9.44 7.07
C VAL A 122 -18.73 8.88 5.69
N ASP A 123 -18.30 9.57 4.64
CA ASP A 123 -18.47 9.11 3.25
C ASP A 123 -17.15 8.99 2.48
N ILE A 124 -16.04 9.36 3.13
CA ILE A 124 -14.69 9.24 2.59
C ILE A 124 -13.74 8.67 3.65
N ILE A 125 -12.90 7.74 3.22
CA ILE A 125 -11.73 7.25 3.97
C ILE A 125 -10.47 7.62 3.17
N ILE A 126 -9.49 8.25 3.82
CA ILE A 126 -8.17 8.54 3.23
C ILE A 126 -7.15 7.67 3.96
N TYR A 127 -6.58 6.69 3.26
CA TYR A 127 -5.48 5.88 3.77
C TYR A 127 -4.15 6.41 3.24
N ASP A 128 -3.50 7.25 4.05
CA ASP A 128 -2.29 7.97 3.65
C ASP A 128 -1.01 7.16 3.90
N GLU A 129 -0.04 7.29 2.99
CA GLU A 129 1.21 6.52 2.95
C GLU A 129 1.02 4.99 3.11
N PHE A 130 0.08 4.41 2.35
CA PHE A 130 -0.21 2.97 2.44
C PHE A 130 0.94 2.08 1.92
N GLN A 131 1.89 2.59 1.14
CA GLN A 131 3.06 1.81 0.70
C GLN A 131 4.23 2.01 1.65
N LEU A 132 4.90 0.92 2.00
CA LEU A 132 6.14 0.94 2.80
C LEU A 132 7.38 1.07 1.92
N LYS A 133 8.40 1.77 2.46
CA LYS A 133 9.73 1.88 1.87
C LYS A 133 10.55 0.62 2.18
N GLU A 134 11.28 0.09 1.20
CA GLU A 134 12.26 -0.99 1.46
C GLU A 134 13.26 -0.59 2.54
N GLY A 135 13.58 -1.52 3.43
CA GLY A 135 14.48 -1.28 4.55
C GLY A 135 13.89 -0.40 5.66
N SER A 136 12.59 -0.06 5.62
CA SER A 136 11.94 0.52 6.79
C SER A 136 11.87 -0.50 7.93
N THR A 137 12.01 -0.03 9.16
CA THR A 137 11.74 -0.83 10.37
C THR A 137 10.25 -1.16 10.54
N GLN A 138 9.39 -0.50 9.75
CA GLN A 138 7.97 -0.77 9.68
C GLN A 138 7.66 -1.89 8.70
N HIS A 139 6.63 -2.66 9.02
CA HIS A 139 6.15 -3.77 8.22
C HIS A 139 4.65 -3.60 7.92
N TYR A 140 4.15 -4.32 6.92
CA TYR A 140 2.71 -4.40 6.69
C TYR A 140 2.06 -5.12 7.86
N LEU A 141 0.82 -4.78 8.20
CA LEU A 141 0.04 -5.57 9.16
C LEU A 141 -0.20 -6.97 8.57
N ARG A 142 -0.26 -7.99 9.43
CA ARG A 142 -0.69 -9.32 9.00
C ARG A 142 -2.12 -9.21 8.46
N ASN A 143 -2.34 -9.72 7.25
CA ASN A 143 -3.62 -9.62 6.54
C ASN A 143 -4.15 -8.17 6.41
N GLU A 144 -3.26 -7.18 6.24
CA GLU A 144 -3.62 -5.77 6.10
C GLU A 144 -4.79 -5.48 5.13
N PRO A 145 -4.92 -6.16 3.96
CA PRO A 145 -6.07 -5.98 3.08
C PRO A 145 -7.42 -6.32 3.73
N GLU A 146 -7.47 -7.34 4.59
CA GLU A 146 -8.70 -7.72 5.30
C GLU A 146 -9.02 -6.71 6.40
N ILE A 147 -8.00 -6.22 7.12
CA ILE A 147 -8.18 -5.22 8.18
C ILE A 147 -8.76 -3.91 7.61
N ILE A 148 -8.30 -3.47 6.43
CA ILE A 148 -8.86 -2.27 5.81
C ILE A 148 -10.28 -2.50 5.30
N LEU A 149 -10.60 -3.70 4.79
CA LEU A 149 -11.96 -4.06 4.39
C LEU A 149 -12.92 -4.08 5.57
N ASP A 150 -12.53 -4.69 6.69
CA ASP A 150 -13.31 -4.69 7.93
C ASP A 150 -13.56 -3.27 8.45
N LEU A 151 -12.58 -2.38 8.31
CA LEU A 151 -12.75 -0.98 8.68
C LEU A 151 -13.74 -0.25 7.74
N ILE A 152 -13.65 -0.49 6.42
CA ILE A 152 -14.58 0.05 5.43
C ILE A 152 -16.00 -0.41 5.76
N GLU A 153 -16.20 -1.69 6.03
CA GLU A 153 -17.49 -2.27 6.41
C GLU A 153 -18.02 -1.68 7.72
N THR A 154 -17.15 -1.51 8.72
CA THR A 154 -17.51 -0.91 10.01
C THR A 154 -18.00 0.54 9.86
N ILE A 155 -17.35 1.32 8.99
CA ILE A 155 -17.68 2.73 8.76
C ILE A 155 -18.89 2.86 7.84
N GLY A 156 -18.86 2.21 6.68
CA GLY A 156 -19.86 2.33 5.62
C GLY A 156 -21.13 1.56 5.90
N ARG A 157 -21.04 0.35 6.45
CA ARG A 157 -22.13 -0.61 6.52
C ARG A 157 -22.76 -0.73 5.12
N LEU A 158 -24.06 -0.42 4.98
CA LEU A 158 -24.77 -0.44 3.70
C LEU A 158 -24.56 0.82 2.82
N ARG A 159 -23.71 1.77 3.22
CA ARG A 159 -23.49 3.03 2.51
C ARG A 159 -22.22 3.00 1.70
N ASP A 160 -22.25 3.63 0.54
CA ASP A 160 -21.06 3.85 -0.28
C ASP A 160 -20.10 4.84 0.40
N VAL A 161 -18.96 4.32 0.87
CA VAL A 161 -17.85 5.11 1.41
C VAL A 161 -16.68 4.98 0.46
N ARG A 162 -16.25 6.12 -0.12
CA ARG A 162 -15.13 6.13 -1.07
C ARG A 162 -13.80 6.12 -0.33
N VAL A 163 -12.91 5.24 -0.73
CA VAL A 163 -11.62 5.01 -0.09
C VAL A 163 -10.52 5.48 -1.02
N PHE A 164 -9.59 6.29 -0.51
CA PHE A 164 -8.44 6.82 -1.24
C PHE A 164 -7.15 6.37 -0.56
N CYS A 165 -6.45 5.41 -1.17
CA CYS A 165 -5.15 4.91 -0.73
C CYS A 165 -4.04 5.72 -1.41
N LEU A 166 -3.27 6.49 -0.65
CA LEU A 166 -2.24 7.41 -1.15
C LEU A 166 -0.84 6.82 -0.97
N GLY A 167 -0.15 6.56 -2.07
CA GLY A 167 1.17 5.91 -2.10
C GLY A 167 2.22 6.78 -2.80
N ASN A 168 3.47 6.67 -2.34
CA ASN A 168 4.61 7.16 -3.12
C ASN A 168 5.06 6.04 -4.06
N ALA A 169 5.60 6.36 -5.24
CA ALA A 169 6.10 5.37 -6.21
C ALA A 169 7.35 4.62 -5.73
N ILE A 170 7.21 3.88 -4.63
CA ILE A 170 8.27 3.10 -4.01
C ILE A 170 8.36 1.73 -4.68
N SER A 171 7.20 1.08 -4.86
CA SER A 171 7.02 -0.24 -5.46
C SER A 171 5.85 -0.18 -6.44
N SER A 172 5.92 -0.93 -7.53
CA SER A 172 4.80 -1.07 -8.48
C SER A 172 3.62 -1.85 -7.91
N THR A 173 3.80 -2.50 -6.75
CA THR A 173 2.78 -3.31 -6.09
C THR A 173 2.72 -3.08 -4.57
N SER A 174 1.61 -3.45 -3.96
CA SER A 174 1.40 -3.52 -2.51
C SER A 174 0.55 -4.76 -2.17
N PRO A 175 0.49 -5.18 -0.89
CA PRO A 175 -0.44 -6.24 -0.48
C PRO A 175 -1.89 -5.98 -0.90
N LEU A 176 -2.35 -4.73 -0.81
CA LEU A 176 -3.71 -4.34 -1.21
C LEU A 176 -3.93 -4.47 -2.73
N MET A 177 -2.97 -4.00 -3.54
CA MET A 177 -3.06 -4.11 -4.99
C MET A 177 -3.08 -5.57 -5.43
N TYR A 178 -2.26 -6.39 -4.78
CA TYR A 178 -2.21 -7.81 -5.06
C TYR A 178 -3.48 -8.55 -4.64
N TYR A 179 -4.05 -8.22 -3.49
CA TYR A 179 -5.29 -8.80 -2.99
C TYR A 179 -6.44 -8.63 -4.00
N PHE A 180 -6.54 -7.44 -4.61
CA PHE A 180 -7.55 -7.15 -5.63
C PHE A 180 -7.16 -7.50 -7.07
N ASP A 181 -5.96 -8.05 -7.27
CA ASP A 181 -5.38 -8.34 -8.59
C ASP A 181 -5.38 -7.10 -9.51
N VAL A 182 -4.97 -5.94 -8.95
CA VAL A 182 -4.87 -4.69 -9.70
C VAL A 182 -3.43 -4.31 -9.96
N SER A 183 -3.21 -3.70 -11.13
CA SER A 183 -1.91 -3.25 -11.60
C SER A 183 -1.89 -1.74 -11.76
N LEU A 184 -0.70 -1.17 -11.83
CA LEU A 184 -0.57 0.19 -12.34
C LEU A 184 -1.06 0.27 -13.80
N PRO A 185 -1.60 1.43 -14.23
CA PRO A 185 -1.94 1.68 -15.61
C PRO A 185 -0.70 1.66 -16.51
N TYR A 186 -0.87 1.17 -17.74
CA TYR A 186 0.15 1.19 -18.79
C TYR A 186 -0.32 2.16 -19.88
N ASN A 187 0.52 3.12 -20.27
CA ASN A 187 0.24 4.19 -21.24
C ASN A 187 -0.94 5.13 -20.92
N THR A 188 -1.61 4.96 -19.78
CA THR A 188 -2.62 5.90 -19.26
C THR A 188 -2.26 6.34 -17.85
N ASP A 189 -2.89 7.41 -17.37
CA ASP A 189 -2.73 7.84 -15.98
C ASP A 189 -3.63 7.06 -15.02
N ILE A 190 -4.78 6.58 -15.51
CA ILE A 190 -5.79 5.89 -14.72
C ILE A 190 -6.21 4.61 -15.45
N LYS A 191 -6.41 3.54 -14.68
CA LYS A 191 -7.03 2.29 -15.13
C LYS A 191 -8.11 1.86 -14.14
N LEU A 192 -9.24 1.41 -14.68
CA LEU A 192 -10.36 0.88 -13.92
C LEU A 192 -10.28 -0.65 -13.85
N PHE A 193 -10.74 -1.19 -12.74
CA PHE A 193 -10.84 -2.62 -12.47
C PHE A 193 -12.20 -2.92 -11.82
N LYS A 194 -12.62 -4.19 -11.88
CA LYS A 194 -13.89 -4.67 -11.30
C LYS A 194 -15.07 -3.77 -11.69
N ASP A 195 -15.29 -3.62 -12.99
CA ASP A 195 -16.39 -2.84 -13.57
C ASP A 195 -16.48 -1.38 -13.08
N GLY A 196 -15.33 -0.76 -12.82
CA GLY A 196 -15.24 0.63 -12.36
C GLY A 196 -15.31 0.81 -10.84
N THR A 197 -15.46 -0.28 -10.08
CA THR A 197 -15.48 -0.23 -8.61
C THR A 197 -14.11 0.14 -8.03
N ILE A 198 -13.02 -0.17 -8.74
CA ILE A 198 -11.65 0.19 -8.35
C ILE A 198 -11.01 1.06 -9.43
N ALA A 199 -10.43 2.19 -9.03
CA ALA A 199 -9.62 3.04 -9.90
C ALA A 199 -8.17 3.09 -9.39
N VAL A 200 -7.20 2.88 -10.29
CA VAL A 200 -5.77 3.02 -9.99
C VAL A 200 -5.21 4.16 -10.82
N GLU A 201 -4.67 5.17 -10.14
CA GLU A 201 -4.00 6.32 -10.75
C GLU A 201 -2.49 6.26 -10.51
N TYR A 202 -1.71 6.43 -11.58
CA TYR A 202 -0.27 6.64 -11.51
C TYR A 202 0.10 8.03 -12.00
N ILE A 203 0.41 8.91 -11.05
CA ILE A 203 0.68 10.32 -11.32
C ILE A 203 2.08 10.47 -11.93
N LYS A 204 2.13 11.09 -13.10
CA LYS A 204 3.36 11.57 -13.75
C LYS A 204 3.24 13.08 -13.93
N ASN A 205 3.88 13.86 -13.07
CA ASN A 205 3.75 15.32 -13.10
C ASN A 205 5.05 15.95 -13.58
N GLU A 206 5.21 16.07 -14.90
CA GLU A 206 6.43 16.57 -15.54
C GLU A 206 6.81 17.97 -15.04
N LYS A 207 5.85 18.88 -14.92
CA LYS A 207 6.09 20.24 -14.39
C LYS A 207 6.65 20.21 -12.97
N TYR A 208 6.10 19.36 -12.11
CA TYR A 208 6.61 19.20 -10.75
C TYR A 208 8.03 18.62 -10.74
N ARG A 209 8.33 17.64 -11.61
CA ARG A 209 9.68 17.07 -11.75
C ARG A 209 10.70 18.10 -12.18
N GLU A 210 10.38 18.94 -13.16
CA GLU A 210 11.28 20.00 -13.63
C GLU A 210 11.61 20.99 -12.51
N VAL A 211 10.59 21.47 -11.80
CA VAL A 211 10.78 22.36 -10.64
C VAL A 211 11.61 21.69 -9.55
N LYS A 212 11.34 20.42 -9.26
CA LYS A 212 12.07 19.65 -8.25
C LYS A 212 13.52 19.43 -8.65
N LYS A 213 13.79 19.08 -9.90
CA LYS A 213 15.14 18.88 -10.45
C LYS A 213 15.95 20.18 -10.45
N ALA A 214 15.31 21.30 -10.75
CA ALA A 214 15.95 22.63 -10.72
C ALA A 214 16.29 23.13 -9.30
N SER A 215 15.65 22.59 -8.27
CA SER A 215 15.89 22.99 -6.88
C SER A 215 17.31 22.64 -6.41
N ARG A 216 17.82 23.35 -5.38
CA ARG A 216 19.14 23.06 -4.79
C ARG A 216 19.26 21.60 -4.34
N PHE A 217 18.20 21.07 -3.72
CA PHE A 217 18.16 19.68 -3.29
C PHE A 217 18.07 18.72 -4.47
N GLY A 218 17.29 19.06 -5.51
CA GLY A 218 17.21 18.30 -6.75
C GLY A 218 18.56 18.14 -7.42
N LYS A 219 19.31 19.23 -7.58
CA LYS A 219 20.68 19.24 -8.12
C LYS A 219 21.64 18.38 -7.30
N LEU A 220 21.49 18.34 -5.97
CA LEU A 220 22.32 17.53 -5.08
C LEU A 220 22.11 16.03 -5.27
N ILE A 221 20.85 15.61 -5.47
CA ILE A 221 20.49 14.18 -5.55
C ILE A 221 20.43 13.67 -6.99
N ASP A 222 20.64 14.52 -7.99
CA ASP A 222 20.61 14.15 -9.40
C ASP A 222 21.64 13.05 -9.71
N GLY A 223 21.26 12.08 -10.54
CA GLY A 223 22.08 10.89 -10.85
C GLY A 223 22.18 9.84 -9.73
N THR A 224 21.69 10.08 -8.51
CA THR A 224 21.71 9.09 -7.43
C THR A 224 20.52 8.13 -7.49
N LYS A 225 20.60 6.95 -6.84
CA LYS A 225 19.44 6.04 -6.67
C LYS A 225 18.25 6.75 -5.99
N TYR A 226 18.54 7.64 -5.05
CA TYR A 226 17.49 8.44 -4.40
C TYR A 226 16.89 9.47 -5.37
N GLY A 227 17.71 10.09 -6.22
CA GLY A 227 17.29 11.01 -7.29
C GLY A 227 16.32 10.34 -8.27
N LYS A 228 16.63 9.13 -8.76
CA LYS A 228 15.74 8.38 -9.66
C LYS A 228 14.35 8.14 -9.07
N TYR A 229 14.28 7.81 -7.79
CA TYR A 229 13.00 7.66 -7.08
C TYR A 229 12.32 9.00 -6.81
N ALA A 230 13.05 9.98 -6.28
CA ALA A 230 12.47 11.23 -5.80
C ALA A 230 12.14 12.21 -6.92
N ILE A 231 12.92 12.23 -8.01
CA ILE A 231 12.79 13.13 -9.16
C ILE A 231 12.13 12.39 -10.33
N ASP A 232 12.67 11.23 -10.73
CA ASP A 232 12.22 10.55 -11.96
C ASP A 232 10.99 9.63 -11.74
N ASN A 233 10.54 9.50 -10.49
CA ASN A 233 9.39 8.67 -10.08
C ASN A 233 9.57 7.17 -10.39
N GLU A 234 10.82 6.71 -10.51
CA GLU A 234 11.12 5.29 -10.69
C GLU A 234 10.89 4.52 -9.40
N PHE A 235 10.38 3.29 -9.51
CA PHE A 235 10.16 2.41 -8.36
C PHE A 235 11.51 2.07 -7.70
N LEU A 236 11.69 2.55 -6.47
CA LEU A 236 12.94 2.41 -5.71
C LEU A 236 13.34 0.94 -5.45
N THR A 237 12.34 0.07 -5.33
CA THR A 237 12.48 -1.32 -4.84
C THR A 237 12.38 -2.37 -5.93
N ASP A 238 11.94 -1.96 -7.11
CA ASP A 238 11.70 -2.90 -8.19
C ASP A 238 13.03 -3.18 -8.91
N SER A 239 13.70 -4.22 -8.44
CA SER A 239 14.91 -4.75 -9.07
C SER A 239 14.56 -5.91 -9.99
N LYS A 240 15.00 -5.81 -11.25
CA LYS A 240 14.99 -6.91 -12.22
C LYS A 240 15.85 -8.11 -11.77
N ALA A 241 16.72 -7.94 -10.77
CA ALA A 241 17.48 -9.06 -10.22
C ALA A 241 16.53 -10.14 -9.71
N PHE A 242 16.82 -11.40 -10.02
CA PHE A 242 15.99 -12.56 -9.69
C PHE A 242 14.61 -12.58 -10.35
N ILE A 243 14.29 -11.67 -11.29
CA ILE A 243 13.02 -11.73 -12.04
C ILE A 243 13.26 -12.45 -13.35
N HIS A 244 12.88 -13.72 -13.39
CA HIS A 244 13.03 -14.59 -14.54
C HIS A 244 11.83 -15.52 -14.66
N LYS A 245 11.26 -15.61 -15.87
CA LYS A 245 10.30 -16.66 -16.18
C LYS A 245 11.02 -18.01 -16.09
N LYS A 246 10.28 -19.04 -15.64
CA LYS A 246 10.82 -20.41 -15.56
C LYS A 246 11.24 -20.91 -16.95
N ASP A 247 12.35 -21.64 -17.00
CA ASP A 247 12.80 -22.28 -18.22
C ASP A 247 11.91 -23.48 -18.59
N LYS A 248 11.86 -23.81 -19.88
CA LYS A 248 11.06 -24.93 -20.40
C LYS A 248 11.44 -26.29 -19.78
N ASN A 249 12.67 -26.41 -19.29
CA ASN A 249 13.20 -27.64 -18.67
C ASN A 249 12.98 -27.68 -17.15
N ALA A 250 12.46 -26.62 -16.55
CA ALA A 250 12.16 -26.60 -15.13
C ALA A 250 11.04 -27.60 -14.83
N LYS A 251 11.27 -28.48 -13.85
CA LYS A 251 10.29 -29.48 -13.43
C LYS A 251 9.49 -28.96 -12.24
N PHE A 252 8.21 -29.29 -12.19
CA PHE A 252 7.38 -28.98 -11.05
C PHE A 252 7.94 -29.65 -9.79
N TYR A 253 7.97 -28.93 -8.68
CA TYR A 253 8.57 -29.41 -7.43
C TYR A 253 7.50 -29.53 -6.33
N PHE A 254 6.79 -28.45 -6.00
CA PHE A 254 5.66 -28.46 -5.06
C PHE A 254 4.83 -27.17 -5.17
N ILE A 255 3.64 -27.16 -4.55
CA ILE A 255 2.81 -25.95 -4.40
C ILE A 255 3.11 -25.30 -3.05
N LEU A 256 3.18 -23.98 -3.05
CA LEU A 256 3.38 -23.16 -1.87
C LEU A 256 2.20 -22.19 -1.69
N TYR A 257 1.58 -22.22 -0.52
CA TYR A 257 0.50 -21.33 -0.13
C TYR A 257 1.08 -20.17 0.69
N VAL A 258 0.82 -18.95 0.22
CA VAL A 258 1.25 -17.71 0.87
C VAL A 258 0.14 -16.67 0.76
N ASN A 259 -0.40 -16.28 1.91
CA ASN A 259 -1.43 -15.25 2.07
C ASN A 259 -2.66 -15.50 1.18
N GLY A 260 -3.22 -16.71 1.28
CA GLY A 260 -4.42 -17.14 0.56
C GLY A 260 -4.22 -17.48 -0.92
N LYS A 261 -3.00 -17.35 -1.47
CA LYS A 261 -2.70 -17.68 -2.86
C LYS A 261 -1.70 -18.81 -3.02
N GLN A 262 -1.81 -19.52 -4.14
CA GLN A 262 -0.98 -20.67 -4.49
C GLN A 262 0.09 -20.25 -5.49
N TYR A 263 1.31 -20.76 -5.27
CA TYR A 263 2.44 -20.58 -6.18
C TYR A 263 3.07 -21.93 -6.48
N GLY A 264 3.44 -22.16 -7.72
CA GLY A 264 4.24 -23.31 -8.11
C GLY A 264 5.70 -23.03 -7.83
N VAL A 265 6.35 -23.97 -7.15
CA VAL A 265 7.81 -24.02 -7.06
C VAL A 265 8.31 -24.97 -8.13
N TRP A 266 9.13 -24.45 -9.04
CA TRP A 266 9.73 -25.18 -10.14
C TRP A 266 11.23 -25.24 -9.98
N ARG A 267 11.86 -26.34 -10.37
CA ARG A 267 13.31 -26.50 -10.27
C ARG A 267 13.91 -26.96 -11.59
N ASP A 268 14.88 -26.18 -12.07
CA ASP A 268 15.81 -26.63 -13.08
C ASP A 268 16.99 -27.32 -12.38
N PHE A 269 17.02 -28.65 -12.45
CA PHE A 269 18.09 -29.44 -11.84
C PHE A 269 19.43 -29.33 -12.58
N LYS A 270 19.42 -28.96 -13.86
CA LYS A 270 20.64 -28.80 -14.66
C LYS A 270 21.36 -27.52 -14.27
N ASN A 271 20.63 -26.40 -14.26
CA ASN A 271 21.18 -25.10 -13.91
C ASN A 271 21.16 -24.82 -12.40
N GLN A 272 20.55 -25.72 -11.62
CA GLN A 272 20.36 -25.60 -10.16
C GLN A 272 19.60 -24.32 -9.77
N VAL A 273 18.68 -23.88 -10.62
CA VAL A 273 17.84 -22.68 -10.40
C VAL A 273 16.46 -23.12 -9.94
N MET A 274 15.91 -22.39 -8.98
CA MET A 274 14.55 -22.56 -8.49
C MET A 274 13.72 -21.34 -8.87
N TYR A 275 12.48 -21.56 -9.29
CA TYR A 275 11.55 -20.52 -9.71
C TYR A 275 10.28 -20.58 -8.87
N ILE A 276 9.80 -19.43 -8.43
CA ILE A 276 8.46 -19.26 -7.85
C ILE A 276 7.58 -18.60 -8.91
N SER A 277 6.50 -19.29 -9.27
CA SER A 277 5.65 -18.98 -10.42
C SER A 277 4.17 -19.01 -10.03
N ASN A 278 3.35 -18.24 -10.75
CA ASN A 278 1.89 -18.36 -10.66
C ASN A 278 1.39 -19.66 -11.30
N ASP A 279 2.18 -20.27 -12.18
CA ASP A 279 1.86 -21.54 -12.80
C ASP A 279 1.99 -22.68 -11.78
N ILE A 280 0.90 -23.44 -11.63
CA ILE A 280 0.79 -24.58 -10.72
C ILE A 280 0.51 -25.87 -11.50
N ASP A 281 0.95 -27.02 -10.97
CA ASP A 281 0.43 -28.33 -11.35
C ASP A 281 -0.64 -28.75 -10.32
N PRO A 282 -1.94 -28.69 -10.65
CA PRO A 282 -3.02 -28.99 -9.72
C PRO A 282 -2.98 -30.43 -9.17
N ASN A 283 -2.36 -31.34 -9.92
CA ASN A 283 -2.26 -32.75 -9.56
C ASN A 283 -1.11 -33.01 -8.57
N CYS A 284 -0.32 -32.00 -8.22
CA CYS A 284 0.76 -32.17 -7.26
C CYS A 284 0.20 -32.47 -5.85
N PRO A 285 0.58 -33.60 -5.23
CA PRO A 285 0.11 -33.94 -3.89
C PRO A 285 0.82 -33.13 -2.80
N ILE A 286 1.98 -32.53 -3.11
CA ILE A 286 2.81 -31.84 -2.12
C ILE A 286 2.46 -30.35 -2.12
N LYS A 287 1.76 -29.93 -1.06
CA LYS A 287 1.28 -28.57 -0.83
C LYS A 287 1.79 -28.08 0.51
N PHE A 288 2.55 -26.99 0.55
CA PHE A 288 3.05 -26.40 1.79
C PHE A 288 2.37 -25.09 2.11
N ALA A 289 2.07 -24.85 3.39
CA ALA A 289 1.65 -23.56 3.91
C ALA A 289 2.78 -22.94 4.75
N ILE A 290 3.11 -21.67 4.51
CA ILE A 290 4.10 -20.91 5.31
C ILE A 290 3.42 -20.33 6.56
N ASN A 291 2.22 -19.79 6.37
CA ASN A 291 1.45 -19.13 7.42
C ASN A 291 0.36 -20.05 7.96
N GLU A 292 0.07 -19.95 9.25
CA GLU A 292 -0.96 -20.76 9.91
C GLU A 292 -2.35 -20.55 9.28
N SER A 293 -2.64 -19.32 8.82
CA SER A 293 -3.88 -18.99 8.12
C SER A 293 -4.05 -19.71 6.78
N ASP A 294 -2.95 -20.16 6.17
CA ASP A 294 -2.96 -20.90 4.91
C ASP A 294 -2.93 -22.42 5.12
N HIS A 295 -2.81 -22.88 6.37
CA HIS A 295 -2.74 -24.29 6.71
C HIS A 295 -4.14 -24.88 6.89
N ASN A 296 -4.39 -25.99 6.19
CA ASN A 296 -5.59 -26.82 6.28
C ASN A 296 -5.25 -28.30 6.05
N GLU A 297 -6.26 -29.17 6.06
CA GLU A 297 -6.15 -30.62 5.91
C GLU A 297 -5.46 -31.06 4.60
N SER A 298 -5.44 -30.20 3.58
CA SER A 298 -4.81 -30.46 2.27
C SER A 298 -3.38 -29.93 2.14
N THR A 299 -2.83 -29.32 3.19
CA THR A 299 -1.49 -28.71 3.18
C THR A 299 -0.63 -29.27 4.31
N ILE A 300 0.68 -29.27 4.11
CA ILE A 300 1.66 -29.54 5.15
C ILE A 300 2.13 -28.20 5.71
N PHE A 301 1.97 -27.98 7.02
CA PHE A 301 2.53 -26.78 7.65
C PHE A 301 4.05 -26.86 7.64
N ALA A 302 4.70 -26.01 6.85
CA ALA A 302 6.14 -26.00 6.76
C ALA A 302 6.72 -25.29 8.01
N LYS A 303 7.05 -26.06 9.06
CA LYS A 303 7.95 -25.55 10.11
C LYS A 303 9.29 -25.20 9.46
N VAL A 304 9.47 -23.91 9.18
CA VAL A 304 10.51 -23.37 8.30
C VAL A 304 11.93 -23.82 8.68
N ARG A 305 12.22 -24.01 9.98
CA ARG A 305 13.54 -24.43 10.47
C ARG A 305 13.84 -25.93 10.30
N SER A 306 12.83 -26.79 10.19
CA SER A 306 13.01 -28.25 10.12
C SER A 306 12.64 -28.85 8.76
N ASN A 307 11.79 -28.17 7.97
CA ASN A 307 11.32 -28.69 6.69
C ASN A 307 12.40 -28.60 5.59
N PHE A 308 12.80 -29.74 5.04
CA PHE A 308 13.81 -29.85 3.98
C PHE A 308 13.48 -29.01 2.74
N TRP A 309 12.23 -29.01 2.29
CA TRP A 309 11.78 -28.30 1.09
C TRP A 309 11.91 -26.79 1.23
N PHE A 310 11.57 -26.28 2.42
CA PHE A 310 11.71 -24.86 2.70
C PHE A 310 13.17 -24.44 2.90
N LYS A 311 14.00 -25.29 3.53
CA LYS A 311 15.47 -25.08 3.58
C LYS A 311 16.06 -24.96 2.18
N GLN A 312 15.56 -25.71 1.21
CA GLN A 312 16.02 -25.59 -0.17
C GLN A 312 15.71 -24.21 -0.75
N ILE A 313 14.52 -23.65 -0.52
CA ILE A 313 14.19 -22.28 -0.96
C ILE A 313 15.19 -21.27 -0.39
N ILE A 314 15.43 -21.32 0.94
CA ILE A 314 16.37 -20.43 1.63
C ILE A 314 17.78 -20.57 1.04
N ASN A 315 18.25 -21.80 0.82
CA ASN A 315 19.56 -22.07 0.26
C ASN A 315 19.69 -21.55 -1.17
N HIS A 316 18.69 -21.75 -2.02
CA HIS A 316 18.70 -21.23 -3.39
C HIS A 316 18.69 -19.70 -3.38
N TYR A 317 17.99 -19.05 -2.46
CA TYR A 317 18.05 -17.60 -2.31
C TYR A 317 19.46 -17.13 -1.90
N ARG A 318 20.07 -17.75 -0.87
CA ARG A 318 21.43 -17.43 -0.42
C ARG A 318 22.50 -17.63 -1.50
N LEU A 319 22.30 -18.62 -2.37
CA LEU A 319 23.19 -18.91 -3.50
C LEU A 319 22.89 -18.07 -4.75
N ALA A 320 21.97 -17.10 -4.67
CA ALA A 320 21.53 -16.28 -5.81
C ALA A 320 20.93 -17.10 -6.97
N ARG A 321 20.30 -18.24 -6.66
CA ARG A 321 19.66 -19.19 -7.59
C ARG A 321 18.15 -19.34 -7.40
N LEU A 322 17.53 -18.47 -6.60
CA LEU A 322 16.06 -18.36 -6.51
C LEU A 322 15.58 -17.22 -7.40
N CYS A 323 14.65 -17.51 -8.29
CA CYS A 323 14.04 -16.58 -9.21
C CYS A 323 12.52 -16.50 -8.98
N PHE A 324 11.94 -15.36 -9.35
CA PHE A 324 10.53 -15.06 -9.25
C PHE A 324 10.01 -14.69 -10.63
N GLU A 325 8.83 -15.19 -11.00
CA GLU A 325 8.24 -14.93 -12.31
C GLU A 325 7.96 -13.43 -12.54
N SER A 326 7.59 -12.72 -11.48
CA SER A 326 7.28 -11.28 -11.54
C SER A 326 7.69 -10.55 -10.27
N GLN A 327 7.74 -9.22 -10.37
CA GLN A 327 8.02 -8.34 -9.22
C GLN A 327 6.97 -8.50 -8.12
N ALA A 328 5.71 -8.78 -8.48
CA ALA A 328 4.64 -9.01 -7.52
C ALA A 328 4.91 -10.25 -6.66
N VAL A 329 5.23 -11.38 -7.31
CA VAL A 329 5.56 -12.64 -6.62
C VAL A 329 6.78 -12.43 -5.71
N LYS A 330 7.82 -11.76 -6.23
CA LYS A 330 9.03 -11.43 -5.44
C LYS A 330 8.70 -10.63 -4.19
N ASN A 331 7.94 -9.54 -4.30
CA ASN A 331 7.68 -8.65 -3.16
C ASN A 331 6.92 -9.36 -2.03
N ILE A 332 5.93 -10.19 -2.37
CA ILE A 332 5.16 -10.95 -1.37
C ILE A 332 6.04 -12.02 -0.74
N PHE A 333 6.74 -12.78 -1.57
CA PHE A 333 7.55 -13.87 -1.08
C PHE A 333 8.69 -13.38 -0.20
N MET A 334 9.31 -12.24 -0.55
CA MET A 334 10.36 -11.62 0.24
C MET A 334 9.86 -11.08 1.59
N GLN A 335 8.63 -10.57 1.68
CA GLN A 335 8.04 -10.16 2.97
C GLN A 335 7.98 -11.33 3.95
N GLU A 336 7.66 -12.52 3.47
CA GLU A 336 7.62 -13.73 4.28
C GLU A 336 9.01 -14.33 4.50
N LEU A 337 9.83 -14.44 3.44
CA LEU A 337 11.15 -15.04 3.48
C LEU A 337 12.11 -14.27 4.41
N ASN A 338 12.03 -12.93 4.45
CA ASN A 338 12.87 -12.08 5.30
C ASN A 338 12.76 -12.44 6.79
N LYS A 339 11.61 -12.96 7.25
CA LYS A 339 11.42 -13.43 8.64
C LYS A 339 12.35 -14.60 8.99
N TYR A 340 12.85 -15.31 7.99
CA TYR A 340 13.60 -16.55 8.12
C TYR A 340 15.05 -16.47 7.61
N LEU A 341 15.43 -15.39 6.93
CA LEU A 341 16.80 -15.21 6.41
C LEU A 341 17.81 -14.80 7.49
N ASN A 342 17.35 -14.19 8.59
CA ASN A 342 18.17 -13.61 9.65
C ASN A 342 18.71 -14.62 10.69
N TYR A 343 18.81 -15.90 10.33
CA TYR A 343 19.42 -16.95 11.16
C TYR A 343 20.35 -17.85 10.35
#